data_AF-R6SSU4-F1
#
_entry.id   AF-R6SSU4-F1
#
_cell.length_a   1.000
_cell.length_b   1.000
_cell.length_c   1.000
_cell.angle_alpha   90.00
_cell.angle_beta   90.00
_cell.angle_gamma   90.00
#
_symmetry.space_group_name_H-M   'P 1'
#
loop_
_entity.id
_entity.type
_entity.pdbx_description
1 polymer ?
#
loop_
_entity_poly.entity_id
_entity_poly.type
_entity_poly.pdbx_seq_one_letter_code
_entity_poly.pdbx_strand_id
1 'polypeptide(L)'
;MTDKQEKVPHIGIAVLWISSIFLFNPAVAVFDPLPDVIGYLLLYIGLAHISAVCPYFERAQKGFSRMLIASAVVLPALLFVRLLAAKSEQDSLLLLLTFVYSTAEWVLAVPAWRALFAATRHNGVGIGRRSLFAGRGKNRKRASRNDSLARYTTFFWILKPLLVLAPELSLLSVSEKGEGYFRFRNLFRLFSVTLLLIFGTIWLIRMIVFFARLSRDRGFCRTLDEKYRVQVLSHPEVFIKRKIRLAFILMGVGTVLLTDFSVSHINLLPDTVGAGLILCGCALLRPYSCRFKGAVTAAGIYAVFSAGFYAYNLWFILRYGEPRAAMHTEAAYRAYLPIPVFSCIGAVLFLLMLWMLARMLCDVIHRYAGYTMLIETARDPEEKVRAVRRQLCTLVMACMGCGLLPVAAGVLYDFTQPYLLNSFFERLPFLRFVLDVSFASFACYVLYRIRQEVEYQYRTV
;
A
#
# COMPACT_ATOMS: atom_id res chain seq x y z
N MET A 1 -29.23 -0.45 -33.19
CA MET A 1 -28.73 -0.08 -31.85
C MET A 1 -28.92 -1.27 -30.93
N THR A 2 -27.92 -2.15 -30.88
CA THR A 2 -27.93 -3.34 -30.01
C THR A 2 -27.54 -2.90 -28.62
N ASP A 3 -28.51 -2.92 -27.70
CA ASP A 3 -28.32 -2.73 -26.28
C ASP A 3 -27.37 -3.82 -25.75
N LYS A 4 -26.07 -3.50 -25.69
CA LYS A 4 -25.10 -4.30 -24.96
C LYS A 4 -25.49 -4.13 -23.50
N GLN A 5 -26.31 -5.05 -22.97
CA GLN A 5 -26.48 -5.22 -21.54
C GLN A 5 -25.09 -5.35 -20.93
N GLU A 6 -24.60 -4.25 -20.38
CA GLU A 6 -23.33 -4.18 -19.68
C GLU A 6 -23.45 -5.17 -18.54
N LYS A 7 -22.68 -6.27 -18.61
CA LYS A 7 -22.69 -7.32 -17.57
C LYS A 7 -22.42 -6.63 -16.25
N VAL A 8 -23.46 -6.51 -15.43
CA VAL A 8 -23.34 -5.96 -14.10
C VAL A 8 -22.30 -6.80 -13.36
N PRO A 9 -21.22 -6.18 -12.84
CA PRO A 9 -20.18 -6.91 -12.16
C PRO A 9 -20.83 -7.66 -10.99
N HIS A 10 -20.67 -8.99 -10.98
CA HIS A 10 -21.16 -9.82 -9.89
C HIS A 10 -20.70 -9.21 -8.57
N ILE A 11 -21.65 -8.94 -7.68
CA ILE A 11 -21.41 -8.38 -6.34
C ILE A 11 -20.28 -9.20 -5.73
N GLY A 12 -19.16 -8.55 -5.41
CA GLY A 12 -17.86 -9.15 -5.05
C GLY A 12 -17.86 -10.08 -3.83
N ILE A 13 -19.01 -10.57 -3.38
CA ILE A 13 -19.21 -11.60 -2.35
C ILE A 13 -18.44 -12.88 -2.71
N ALA A 14 -18.31 -13.19 -4.00
CA ALA A 14 -17.46 -14.28 -4.48
C ALA A 14 -15.95 -14.00 -4.34
N VAL A 15 -15.53 -12.80 -3.96
CA VAL A 15 -14.13 -12.50 -3.60
C VAL A 15 -13.94 -12.61 -2.08
N LEU A 16 -15.01 -12.36 -1.30
CA LEU A 16 -14.99 -12.42 0.16
C LEU A 16 -14.79 -13.83 0.72
N TRP A 17 -15.41 -14.86 0.16
CA TRP A 17 -15.15 -16.25 0.61
C TRP A 17 -13.71 -16.70 0.31
N ILE A 18 -13.16 -16.37 -0.86
CA ILE A 18 -11.77 -16.68 -1.24
C ILE A 18 -10.79 -16.00 -0.27
N SER A 19 -11.07 -14.75 0.12
CA SER A 19 -10.23 -14.03 1.09
C SER A 19 -10.06 -14.75 2.42
N SER A 20 -11.08 -15.50 2.86
CA SER A 20 -11.03 -16.22 4.14
C SER A 20 -10.00 -17.37 4.11
N ILE A 21 -9.72 -17.94 2.94
CA ILE A 21 -8.73 -19.02 2.75
C ILE A 21 -7.32 -18.50 3.07
N PHE A 22 -7.00 -17.27 2.62
CA PHE A 22 -5.71 -16.65 2.89
C PHE A 22 -5.56 -16.25 4.36
N LEU A 23 -6.63 -15.74 4.98
CA LEU A 23 -6.60 -15.22 6.36
C LEU A 23 -6.64 -16.29 7.46
N PHE A 24 -6.87 -17.55 7.09
CA PHE A 24 -6.88 -18.70 7.99
C PHE A 24 -5.47 -19.08 8.48
N ASN A 25 -4.44 -18.68 7.73
CA ASN A 25 -3.12 -19.28 7.81
C ASN A 25 -2.46 -19.22 9.20
N PRO A 26 -1.85 -20.33 9.69
CA PRO A 26 -0.97 -20.27 10.85
C PRO A 26 0.33 -19.54 10.50
N ALA A 27 0.53 -18.35 11.09
CA ALA A 27 1.79 -17.63 11.01
C ALA A 27 2.80 -18.15 12.04
N VAL A 28 4.08 -18.21 11.65
CA VAL A 28 5.20 -18.51 12.57
C VAL A 28 6.03 -17.24 12.73
N ALA A 29 5.97 -16.63 13.92
CA ALA A 29 6.46 -15.28 14.19
C ALA A 29 5.81 -14.24 13.25
N VAL A 30 6.49 -13.89 12.17
CA VAL A 30 6.01 -12.95 11.14
C VAL A 30 5.97 -13.61 9.76
N PHE A 31 6.51 -14.83 9.65
CA PHE A 31 6.50 -15.56 8.40
C PHE A 31 5.13 -16.19 8.16
N ASP A 32 4.56 -15.81 7.03
CA ASP A 32 3.19 -16.13 6.66
C ASP A 32 3.20 -16.87 5.30
N PRO A 33 3.06 -18.21 5.27
CA PRO A 33 3.12 -18.98 4.01
C PRO A 33 2.05 -18.61 2.97
N LEU A 34 0.91 -18.08 3.40
CA LEU A 34 -0.14 -17.48 2.58
C LEU A 34 -0.25 -16.01 3.01
N PRO A 35 0.23 -15.05 2.21
CA PRO A 35 0.31 -13.66 2.68
C PRO A 35 -1.08 -13.13 3.06
N ASP A 36 -1.28 -12.78 4.33
CA ASP A 36 -2.47 -12.14 4.88
C ASP A 36 -2.81 -10.86 4.08
N VAL A 37 -1.78 -10.20 3.52
CA VAL A 37 -1.89 -9.07 2.57
C VAL A 37 -2.85 -9.39 1.43
N ILE A 38 -2.74 -10.58 0.82
CA ILE A 38 -3.62 -11.01 -0.27
C ILE A 38 -5.05 -11.19 0.26
N GLY A 39 -5.20 -11.79 1.45
CA GLY A 39 -6.49 -11.92 2.11
C GLY A 39 -7.19 -10.58 2.34
N TYR A 40 -6.50 -9.60 2.93
CA TYR A 40 -7.07 -8.27 3.15
C TYR A 40 -7.31 -7.49 1.85
N LEU A 41 -6.47 -7.68 0.82
CA LEU A 41 -6.67 -7.09 -0.49
C LEU A 41 -7.97 -7.60 -1.13
N LEU A 42 -8.19 -8.91 -1.08
CA LEU A 42 -9.41 -9.54 -1.59
C LEU A 42 -10.65 -9.08 -0.79
N LEU A 43 -10.57 -8.93 0.53
CA LEU A 43 -11.64 -8.33 1.33
C LEU A 43 -11.93 -6.89 0.92
N TYR A 44 -10.89 -6.08 0.74
CA TYR A 44 -11.02 -4.69 0.34
C TYR A 44 -11.70 -4.54 -1.03
N ILE A 45 -11.28 -5.34 -2.02
CA ILE A 45 -11.83 -5.37 -3.38
C ILE A 45 -13.26 -5.91 -3.36
N GLY A 46 -13.51 -7.02 -2.65
CA GLY A 46 -14.83 -7.64 -2.56
C GLY A 46 -15.87 -6.73 -1.91
N LEU A 47 -15.45 -5.88 -0.96
CA LEU A 47 -16.31 -4.89 -0.32
C LEU A 47 -16.47 -3.59 -1.11
N ALA A 48 -15.60 -3.30 -2.09
CA ALA A 48 -15.57 -2.00 -2.77
C ALA A 48 -16.87 -1.62 -3.48
N HIS A 49 -17.59 -2.61 -4.02
CA HIS A 49 -18.88 -2.38 -4.66
C HIS A 49 -19.99 -2.16 -3.61
N ILE A 50 -19.94 -2.90 -2.51
CA ILE A 50 -20.97 -2.86 -1.46
C ILE A 50 -20.83 -1.60 -0.59
N SER A 51 -19.60 -1.19 -0.28
CA SER A 51 -19.30 0.01 0.50
C SER A 51 -19.64 1.31 -0.23
N ALA A 52 -19.62 1.30 -1.57
CA ALA A 52 -20.00 2.45 -2.39
C ALA A 52 -21.47 2.85 -2.22
N VAL A 53 -22.30 1.92 -1.74
CA VAL A 53 -23.77 2.03 -1.67
C VAL A 53 -24.27 2.09 -0.24
N CYS A 54 -23.52 1.49 0.69
CA CYS A 54 -23.92 1.39 2.07
C CYS A 54 -22.82 1.89 3.01
N PRO A 55 -23.05 2.98 3.75
CA PRO A 55 -22.04 3.57 4.64
C PRO A 55 -21.62 2.64 5.79
N TYR A 56 -22.47 1.68 6.17
CA TYR A 56 -22.11 0.68 7.19
C TYR A 56 -21.00 -0.26 6.70
N PHE A 57 -20.99 -0.62 5.41
CA PHE A 57 -19.91 -1.44 4.82
C PHE A 57 -18.64 -0.62 4.55
N GLU A 58 -18.75 0.70 4.37
CA GLU A 58 -17.60 1.60 4.25
C GLU A 58 -16.71 1.57 5.51
N ARG A 59 -17.31 1.52 6.71
CA ARG A 59 -16.55 1.39 7.97
C ARG A 59 -15.73 0.10 8.02
N ALA A 60 -16.34 -1.02 7.60
CA ALA A 60 -15.64 -2.31 7.53
C ALA A 60 -14.50 -2.28 6.49
N GLN A 61 -14.77 -1.73 5.31
CA GLN A 61 -13.77 -1.60 4.25
C GLN A 61 -12.58 -0.73 4.68
N LYS A 62 -12.82 0.41 5.36
CA LYS A 62 -11.75 1.26 5.92
C LYS A 62 -10.92 0.52 6.97
N GLY A 63 -11.56 -0.30 7.80
CA GLY A 63 -10.87 -1.18 8.74
C GLY A 63 -9.92 -2.15 8.03
N PHE A 64 -10.43 -2.89 7.04
CA PHE A 64 -9.60 -3.81 6.26
C PHE A 64 -8.52 -3.12 5.42
N SER A 65 -8.72 -1.89 4.95
CA SER A 65 -7.65 -1.14 4.28
C SER A 65 -6.50 -0.79 5.22
N ARG A 66 -6.78 -0.51 6.49
CA ARG A 66 -5.73 -0.27 7.50
C ARG A 66 -4.94 -1.55 7.78
N MET A 67 -5.63 -2.69 7.82
CA MET A 67 -4.98 -4.01 7.96
C MET A 67 -4.15 -4.38 6.74
N LEU A 68 -4.63 -4.09 5.53
CA LEU A 68 -3.88 -4.27 4.29
C LEU A 68 -2.58 -3.48 4.33
N ILE A 69 -2.62 -2.22 4.78
CA ILE A 69 -1.42 -1.39 4.93
C ILE A 69 -0.49 -1.97 6.00
N ALA A 70 -1.02 -2.34 7.17
CA ALA A 70 -0.23 -2.91 8.26
C ALA A 70 0.49 -4.19 7.84
N SER A 71 -0.21 -5.11 7.17
CA SER A 71 0.38 -6.35 6.63
C SER A 71 1.35 -6.09 5.48
N ALA A 72 1.10 -5.11 4.61
CA ALA A 72 2.01 -4.76 3.52
C ALA A 72 3.33 -4.17 4.02
N VAL A 73 3.31 -3.39 5.11
CA VAL A 73 4.52 -2.81 5.74
C VAL A 73 5.39 -3.88 6.41
N VAL A 74 4.80 -5.00 6.82
CA VAL A 74 5.51 -6.09 7.50
C VAL A 74 6.45 -6.84 6.55
N LEU A 75 6.09 -6.98 5.27
CA LEU A 75 6.93 -7.65 4.26
C LEU A 75 8.33 -7.00 4.11
N PRO A 76 8.46 -5.68 3.85
CA PRO A 76 9.77 -5.04 3.79
C PRO A 76 10.48 -5.01 5.16
N ALA A 77 9.74 -4.89 6.27
CA ALA A 77 10.34 -4.97 7.60
C ALA A 77 10.95 -6.35 7.90
N LEU A 78 10.30 -7.44 7.44
CA LEU A 78 10.82 -8.79 7.57
C LEU A 78 12.04 -9.02 6.68
N LEU A 79 12.04 -8.48 5.45
CA LEU A 79 13.21 -8.49 4.57
C LEU A 79 14.39 -7.75 5.21
N PHE A 80 14.14 -6.59 5.82
CA PHE A 80 15.15 -5.83 6.56
C PHE A 80 15.76 -6.67 7.70
N VAL A 81 14.93 -7.27 8.56
CA VAL A 81 15.43 -8.10 9.67
C VAL A 81 16.20 -9.32 9.17
N ARG A 82 15.75 -9.99 8.11
CA ARG A 82 16.37 -11.24 7.62
C ARG A 82 17.65 -11.02 6.82
N LEU A 83 17.73 -9.95 6.04
CA LEU A 83 18.83 -9.71 5.11
C LEU A 83 19.88 -8.74 5.68
N LEU A 84 19.49 -7.82 6.55
CA LEU A 84 20.33 -6.66 6.91
C LEU A 84 20.70 -6.57 8.39
N ALA A 85 19.89 -7.12 9.31
CA ALA A 85 20.23 -7.09 10.72
C ALA A 85 21.42 -8.02 11.03
N ALA A 86 22.32 -7.56 11.89
CA ALA A 86 23.41 -8.38 12.42
C ALA A 86 22.84 -9.66 13.03
N LYS A 87 23.48 -10.82 12.78
CA LYS A 87 22.99 -12.13 13.25
C LYS A 87 22.70 -12.16 14.76
N SER A 88 23.43 -11.38 15.55
CA SER A 88 23.23 -11.21 17.00
C SER A 88 21.92 -10.49 17.38
N GLU A 89 21.40 -9.64 16.51
CA GLU A 89 20.22 -8.78 16.77
C GLU A 89 18.95 -9.28 16.08
N GLN A 90 19.08 -10.22 15.12
CA GLN A 90 17.98 -10.74 14.32
C GLN A 90 16.83 -11.29 15.17
N ASP A 91 17.12 -12.05 16.21
CA ASP A 91 16.10 -12.65 17.07
C ASP A 91 15.32 -11.61 17.88
N SER A 92 16.02 -10.59 18.42
CA SER A 92 15.42 -9.49 19.18
C SER A 92 14.54 -8.61 18.28
N LEU A 93 15.02 -8.29 17.07
CA LEU A 93 14.26 -7.53 16.09
C LEU A 93 13.05 -8.30 15.56
N LEU A 94 13.16 -9.62 15.39
CA LEU A 94 12.06 -10.48 14.99
C LEU A 94 10.99 -10.59 16.08
N LEU A 95 11.39 -10.64 17.36
CA LEU A 95 10.46 -10.54 18.50
C LEU A 95 9.72 -9.19 18.48
N LEU A 96 10.45 -8.08 18.34
CA LEU A 96 9.86 -6.74 18.29
C LEU A 96 8.86 -6.61 17.14
N LEU A 97 9.25 -7.07 15.94
CA LEU A 97 8.40 -7.04 14.75
C LEU A 97 7.14 -7.90 14.96
N THR A 98 7.29 -9.10 15.53
CA THR A 98 6.16 -9.98 15.88
C THR A 98 5.21 -9.29 16.86
N PHE A 99 5.75 -8.63 17.90
CA PHE A 99 4.95 -7.94 18.91
C PHE A 99 4.15 -6.77 18.33
N VAL A 100 4.80 -5.91 17.54
CA VAL A 100 4.16 -4.75 16.91
C VAL A 100 3.09 -5.22 15.92
N TYR A 101 3.40 -6.22 15.08
CA TYR A 101 2.44 -6.75 14.12
C TYR A 101 1.25 -7.41 14.82
N SER A 102 1.48 -8.31 15.78
CA SER A 102 0.40 -8.97 16.54
C SER A 102 -0.52 -7.96 17.23
N THR A 103 0.04 -6.89 17.79
CA THR A 103 -0.74 -5.83 18.44
C THR A 103 -1.55 -5.03 17.42
N ALA A 104 -0.94 -4.66 16.29
CA ALA A 104 -1.64 -3.97 15.21
C ALA A 104 -2.76 -4.83 14.60
N GLU A 105 -2.50 -6.12 14.37
CA GLU A 105 -3.46 -7.09 13.85
C GLU A 105 -4.66 -7.19 14.79
N TRP A 106 -4.45 -7.37 16.09
CA TRP A 106 -5.54 -7.40 17.08
C TRP A 106 -6.38 -6.11 17.10
N VAL A 107 -5.71 -4.96 17.23
CA VAL A 107 -6.36 -3.63 17.38
C VAL A 107 -7.14 -3.24 16.12
N LEU A 108 -6.66 -3.63 14.93
CA LEU A 108 -7.29 -3.28 13.66
C LEU A 108 -8.31 -4.34 13.19
N ALA A 109 -8.06 -5.64 13.42
CA ALA A 109 -8.93 -6.73 12.98
C ALA A 109 -10.28 -6.72 13.69
N VAL A 110 -10.27 -6.65 15.02
CA VAL A 110 -11.48 -6.83 15.81
C VAL A 110 -12.54 -5.78 15.45
N PRO A 111 -12.22 -4.47 15.36
CA PRO A 111 -13.17 -3.47 14.89
C PRO A 111 -13.65 -3.69 13.45
N ALA A 112 -12.76 -4.08 12.53
CA ALA A 112 -13.10 -4.29 11.12
C ALA A 112 -14.12 -5.42 10.95
N TRP A 113 -13.89 -6.57 11.60
CA TRP A 113 -14.81 -7.71 11.57
C TRP A 113 -16.14 -7.39 12.26
N ARG A 114 -16.12 -6.70 13.40
CA ARG A 114 -17.36 -6.27 14.07
C ARG A 114 -18.19 -5.33 13.19
N ALA A 115 -17.53 -4.40 12.49
CA ALA A 115 -18.20 -3.51 11.54
C ALA A 115 -18.83 -4.29 10.38
N LEU A 116 -18.15 -5.31 9.85
CA LEU A 116 -18.69 -6.17 8.78
C LEU A 116 -19.95 -6.92 9.22
N PHE A 117 -19.92 -7.57 10.40
CA PHE A 117 -21.08 -8.29 10.91
C PHE A 117 -22.24 -7.35 11.28
N ALA A 118 -21.95 -6.14 11.79
CA ALA A 118 -22.95 -5.12 12.03
C ALA A 118 -23.59 -4.62 10.72
N ALA A 119 -22.79 -4.41 9.67
CA ALA A 119 -23.28 -3.95 8.36
C ALA A 119 -24.19 -4.99 7.69
N THR A 120 -23.82 -6.26 7.73
CA THR A 120 -24.66 -7.36 7.22
C THR A 120 -25.98 -7.47 8.00
N ARG A 121 -25.95 -7.32 9.33
CA ARG A 121 -27.16 -7.31 10.17
C ARG A 121 -28.08 -6.14 9.85
N HIS A 122 -27.54 -4.93 9.77
CA HIS A 122 -28.33 -3.72 9.53
C HIS A 122 -29.03 -3.76 8.17
N ASN A 123 -28.32 -4.14 7.11
CA ASN A 123 -28.91 -4.27 5.78
C ASN A 123 -29.88 -5.46 5.67
N GLY A 124 -29.62 -6.56 6.38
CA GLY A 124 -30.55 -7.70 6.45
C GLY A 124 -31.89 -7.36 7.11
N VAL A 125 -31.91 -6.43 8.08
CA VAL A 125 -33.14 -5.97 8.75
C VAL A 125 -33.93 -5.00 7.87
N GLY A 126 -33.25 -4.10 7.14
CA GLY A 126 -33.90 -3.13 6.25
C GLY A 126 -34.61 -3.72 5.03
N ILE A 127 -34.27 -4.93 4.61
CA ILE A 127 -34.86 -5.63 3.44
C ILE A 127 -36.11 -6.45 3.83
N GLY A 128 -36.57 -6.37 5.09
CA GLY A 128 -37.77 -7.09 5.55
C GLY A 128 -37.60 -8.62 5.62
N ARG A 129 -36.43 -9.16 5.27
CA ARG A 129 -36.15 -10.61 5.30
C ARG A 129 -35.63 -11.04 6.68
N ARG A 130 -36.59 -11.38 7.55
CA ARG A 130 -36.35 -11.97 8.88
C ARG A 130 -35.63 -13.34 8.86
N SER A 131 -35.36 -13.98 7.73
CA SER A 131 -35.02 -15.42 7.73
C SER A 131 -33.54 -15.79 7.77
N LEU A 132 -32.60 -14.90 7.43
CA LEU A 132 -31.16 -15.17 7.55
C LEU A 132 -30.50 -14.55 8.79
N PHE A 133 -31.06 -13.44 9.30
CA PHE A 133 -30.44 -12.62 10.35
C PHE A 133 -31.30 -12.35 11.59
N ALA A 134 -32.61 -12.63 11.56
CA ALA A 134 -33.43 -12.58 12.77
C ALA A 134 -33.47 -13.98 13.42
N GLY A 135 -33.34 -14.01 14.75
CA GLY A 135 -33.46 -15.27 15.51
C GLY A 135 -34.78 -15.97 15.17
N ARG A 136 -34.71 -17.25 14.81
CA ARG A 136 -35.91 -18.08 14.60
C ARG A 136 -36.74 -18.11 15.89
N GLY A 137 -37.95 -17.58 15.83
CA GLY A 137 -39.05 -17.90 16.74
C GLY A 137 -39.29 -16.95 17.92
N LYS A 138 -40.47 -17.11 18.54
CA LYS A 138 -41.06 -16.33 19.66
C LYS A 138 -40.15 -16.09 20.88
N ASN A 139 -39.01 -16.76 20.99
CA ASN A 139 -38.03 -16.54 22.04
C ASN A 139 -36.93 -15.58 21.58
N ARG A 140 -37.11 -14.29 21.91
CA ARG A 140 -36.16 -13.17 21.74
C ARG A 140 -34.73 -13.38 22.30
N LYS A 141 -34.43 -14.53 22.92
CA LYS A 141 -33.14 -14.85 23.59
C LYS A 141 -32.15 -15.69 22.77
N ARG A 142 -32.52 -16.23 21.59
CA ARG A 142 -31.54 -16.92 20.72
C ARG A 142 -30.71 -15.89 19.96
N ALA A 143 -29.46 -15.70 20.38
CA ALA A 143 -28.46 -14.92 19.65
C ALA A 143 -28.49 -15.31 18.17
N SER A 144 -28.55 -14.33 17.27
CA SER A 144 -28.61 -14.60 15.84
C SER A 144 -27.38 -15.42 15.43
N ARG A 145 -27.51 -16.30 14.44
CA ARG A 145 -26.37 -17.11 13.95
C ARG A 145 -25.19 -16.22 13.55
N ASN A 146 -25.47 -14.98 13.13
CA ASN A 146 -24.51 -13.92 12.87
C ASN A 146 -23.78 -13.45 14.15
N ASP A 147 -24.49 -13.27 15.27
CA ASP A 147 -23.89 -12.86 16.56
C ASP A 147 -22.99 -13.96 17.15
N SER A 148 -23.32 -15.23 16.89
CA SER A 148 -22.44 -16.36 17.25
C SER A 148 -21.15 -16.36 16.42
N LEU A 149 -21.27 -16.13 15.10
CA LEU A 149 -20.11 -16.04 14.21
C LEU A 149 -19.24 -14.82 14.52
N ALA A 150 -19.84 -13.67 14.82
CA ALA A 150 -19.13 -12.45 15.19
C ALA A 150 -18.32 -12.62 16.48
N ARG A 151 -18.90 -13.30 17.49
CA ARG A 151 -18.19 -13.66 18.73
C ARG A 151 -17.04 -14.60 18.47
N TYR A 152 -17.26 -15.65 17.68
CA TYR A 152 -16.20 -16.61 17.33
C TYR A 152 -15.07 -15.97 16.52
N THR A 153 -15.40 -15.10 15.56
CA THR A 153 -14.40 -14.35 14.78
C THR A 153 -13.62 -13.41 15.68
N THR A 154 -14.29 -12.68 16.59
CA THR A 154 -13.60 -11.83 17.56
C THR A 154 -12.63 -12.64 18.42
N PHE A 155 -13.07 -13.80 18.92
CA PHE A 155 -12.21 -14.69 19.70
C PHE A 155 -11.00 -15.17 18.89
N PHE A 156 -11.20 -15.60 17.64
CA PHE A 156 -10.12 -16.03 16.75
C PHE A 156 -9.08 -14.93 16.52
N TRP A 157 -9.51 -13.68 16.26
CA TRP A 157 -8.60 -12.55 16.04
C TRP A 157 -7.94 -12.01 17.32
N ILE A 158 -8.35 -12.47 18.50
CA ILE A 158 -7.62 -12.26 19.76
C ILE A 158 -6.62 -13.41 19.97
N LEU A 159 -7.07 -14.65 19.75
CA LEU A 159 -6.27 -15.85 19.95
C LEU A 159 -5.10 -15.92 18.96
N LYS A 160 -5.31 -15.53 17.69
CA LYS A 160 -4.28 -15.64 16.65
C LYS A 160 -3.02 -14.83 16.98
N PRO A 161 -3.10 -13.51 17.22
CA PRO A 161 -1.93 -12.73 17.61
C PRO A 161 -1.22 -13.22 18.87
N LEU A 162 -1.99 -13.73 19.85
CA LEU A 162 -1.43 -14.29 21.09
C LEU A 162 -0.62 -15.57 20.82
N LEU A 163 -1.14 -16.50 20.03
CA LEU A 163 -0.46 -17.74 19.68
C LEU A 163 0.76 -17.51 18.78
N VAL A 164 0.73 -16.47 17.95
CA VAL A 164 1.87 -16.05 17.13
C VAL A 164 2.98 -15.43 17.99
N LEU A 165 2.63 -14.62 18.99
CA LEU A 165 3.59 -13.94 19.86
C LEU A 165 4.17 -14.86 20.95
N ALA A 166 3.37 -15.76 21.52
CA ALA A 166 3.76 -16.55 22.69
C ALA A 166 5.07 -17.35 22.52
N PRO A 167 5.34 -18.02 21.38
CA PRO A 167 6.61 -18.72 21.18
C PRO A 167 7.81 -17.77 21.13
N GLU A 168 7.64 -16.54 20.64
CA GLU A 168 8.74 -15.58 20.51
C GLU A 168 9.14 -14.97 21.86
N LEU A 169 8.21 -14.89 22.82
CA LEU A 169 8.51 -14.46 24.19
C LEU A 169 9.52 -15.39 24.90
N SER A 170 9.73 -16.62 24.41
CA SER A 170 10.77 -17.51 24.94
C SER A 170 12.18 -16.90 24.85
N LEU A 171 12.42 -15.95 23.94
CA LEU A 171 13.68 -15.22 23.84
C LEU A 171 14.01 -14.43 25.12
N LEU A 172 13.01 -13.93 25.83
CA LEU A 172 13.21 -13.14 27.06
C LEU A 172 13.64 -14.01 28.26
N SER A 173 13.56 -15.33 28.12
CA SER A 173 13.92 -16.28 29.19
C SER A 173 15.40 -16.69 29.19
N VAL A 174 16.21 -16.13 28.30
CA VAL A 174 17.65 -16.44 28.23
C VAL A 174 18.35 -15.84 29.46
N SER A 175 18.62 -16.68 30.44
CA SER A 175 19.47 -16.35 31.61
C SER A 175 20.95 -16.57 31.27
N GLU A 176 21.84 -15.85 31.96
CA GLU A 176 23.31 -15.95 31.81
C GLU A 176 23.86 -17.39 31.96
N LYS A 177 23.10 -18.27 32.62
CA LYS A 177 23.44 -19.68 32.82
C LYS A 177 23.04 -20.62 31.67
N GLY A 178 22.46 -20.10 30.58
CA GLY A 178 22.13 -20.88 29.37
C GLY A 178 20.96 -21.88 29.53
N GLU A 179 20.28 -21.87 30.67
CA GLU A 179 19.07 -22.63 30.94
C GLU A 179 17.86 -21.69 30.85
N GLY A 180 17.10 -21.82 29.77
CA GLY A 180 15.93 -21.01 29.51
C GLY A 180 14.98 -21.69 28.52
N TYR A 181 13.73 -21.22 28.50
CA TYR A 181 12.68 -21.76 27.63
C TYR A 181 12.96 -21.59 26.13
N PHE A 182 13.98 -20.79 25.77
CA PHE A 182 14.44 -20.61 24.39
C PHE A 182 14.78 -21.92 23.68
N ARG A 183 15.32 -22.92 24.38
CA ARG A 183 15.62 -24.25 23.80
C ARG A 183 14.36 -24.95 23.25
N PHE A 184 13.19 -24.65 23.82
CA PHE A 184 11.90 -25.22 23.43
C PHE A 184 11.11 -24.31 22.48
N ARG A 185 11.69 -23.21 21.96
CA ARG A 185 11.02 -22.25 21.05
C ARG A 185 10.34 -22.92 19.87
N ASN A 186 11.00 -23.90 19.24
CA ASN A 186 10.42 -24.61 18.10
C ASN A 186 9.24 -25.52 18.50
N LEU A 187 9.25 -26.10 19.71
CA LEU A 187 8.12 -26.88 20.24
C LEU A 187 6.92 -25.97 20.55
N PHE A 188 7.15 -24.79 21.14
CA PHE A 188 6.09 -23.81 21.34
C PHE A 188 5.50 -23.31 20.02
N ARG A 189 6.34 -23.05 19.01
CA ARG A 189 5.88 -22.71 17.66
C ARG A 189 4.98 -23.79 17.08
N LEU A 190 5.38 -25.06 17.17
CA LEU A 190 4.61 -26.18 16.65
C LEU A 190 3.26 -26.34 17.38
N PHE A 191 3.24 -26.17 18.70
CA PHE A 191 2.02 -26.17 19.49
C PHE A 191 1.08 -25.01 19.10
N SER A 192 1.60 -23.78 19.00
CA SER A 192 0.85 -22.62 18.56
C SER A 192 0.26 -22.79 17.16
N VAL A 193 1.05 -23.30 16.20
CA VAL A 193 0.60 -23.58 14.83
C VAL A 193 -0.53 -24.62 14.84
N THR A 194 -0.40 -25.69 15.64
CA THR A 194 -1.41 -26.75 15.73
C THR A 194 -2.74 -26.19 16.25
N LEU A 195 -2.71 -25.41 17.32
CA LEU A 195 -3.92 -24.76 17.87
C LEU A 195 -4.53 -23.77 16.86
N LEU A 196 -3.70 -22.93 16.23
CA LEU A 196 -4.13 -21.99 15.20
C LEU A 196 -4.83 -22.71 14.04
N LEU A 197 -4.30 -23.85 13.61
CA LEU A 197 -4.86 -24.62 12.51
C LEU A 197 -6.24 -25.20 12.90
N ILE A 198 -6.41 -25.70 14.13
CA ILE A 198 -7.69 -26.21 14.63
C ILE A 198 -8.75 -25.09 14.67
N PHE A 199 -8.46 -23.99 15.40
CA PHE A 199 -9.40 -22.88 15.54
C PHE A 199 -9.64 -22.16 14.22
N GLY A 200 -8.59 -21.98 13.43
CA GLY A 200 -8.64 -21.37 12.12
C GLY A 200 -9.48 -22.19 11.13
N THR A 201 -9.40 -23.52 11.13
CA THR A 201 -10.19 -24.37 10.21
C THR A 201 -11.67 -24.26 10.54
N ILE A 202 -12.01 -24.30 11.84
CA ILE A 202 -13.39 -24.10 12.30
C ILE A 202 -13.90 -22.70 11.92
N TRP A 203 -13.05 -21.67 12.04
CA TRP A 203 -13.37 -20.31 11.62
C TRP A 203 -13.62 -20.23 10.11
N LEU A 204 -12.70 -20.79 9.31
CA LEU A 204 -12.75 -20.80 7.85
C LEU A 204 -14.04 -21.45 7.34
N ILE A 205 -14.38 -22.64 7.82
CA ILE A 205 -15.60 -23.35 7.42
C ILE A 205 -16.84 -22.49 7.71
N ARG A 206 -16.89 -21.88 8.90
CA ARG A 206 -18.02 -21.01 9.28
C ARG A 206 -18.11 -19.75 8.41
N MET A 207 -16.98 -19.16 8.06
CA MET A 207 -16.91 -17.97 7.19
C MET A 207 -17.29 -18.27 5.74
N ILE A 208 -16.80 -19.38 5.17
CA ILE A 208 -17.18 -19.84 3.83
C ILE A 208 -18.69 -20.06 3.77
N VAL A 209 -19.25 -20.79 4.74
CA VAL A 209 -20.71 -21.03 4.80
C VAL A 209 -21.49 -19.73 4.95
N PHE A 210 -20.99 -18.76 5.70
CA PHE A 210 -21.62 -17.45 5.85
C PHE A 210 -21.65 -16.67 4.54
N PHE A 211 -20.52 -16.49 3.86
CA PHE A 211 -20.45 -15.76 2.59
C PHE A 211 -21.14 -16.50 1.44
N ALA A 212 -21.11 -17.84 1.42
CA ALA A 212 -21.84 -18.65 0.45
C ALA A 212 -23.36 -18.50 0.61
N ARG A 213 -23.86 -18.34 1.85
CA ARG A 213 -25.28 -18.03 2.08
C ARG A 213 -25.63 -16.60 1.72
N LEU A 214 -24.74 -15.66 2.02
CA LEU A 214 -24.92 -14.25 1.68
C LEU A 214 -25.01 -14.05 0.15
N SER A 215 -24.15 -14.72 -0.61
CA SER A 215 -24.17 -14.66 -2.09
C SER A 215 -25.39 -15.34 -2.71
N ARG A 216 -25.94 -16.38 -2.07
CA ARG A 216 -27.14 -17.08 -2.53
C ARG A 216 -28.44 -16.33 -2.22
N ASP A 217 -28.44 -15.33 -1.34
CA ASP A 217 -29.62 -14.51 -1.08
C ASP A 217 -29.86 -13.53 -2.24
N ARG A 218 -30.61 -13.99 -3.24
CA ARG A 218 -30.97 -13.19 -4.42
C ARG A 218 -31.65 -11.86 -4.07
N GLY A 219 -32.39 -11.79 -2.95
CA GLY A 219 -33.06 -10.56 -2.53
C GLY A 219 -32.05 -9.52 -2.04
N PHE A 220 -31.12 -9.95 -1.18
CA PHE A 220 -30.02 -9.11 -0.71
C PHE A 220 -29.15 -8.60 -1.87
N CYS A 221 -28.76 -9.52 -2.77
CA CYS A 221 -27.96 -9.17 -3.94
C CYS A 221 -28.69 -8.19 -4.86
N ARG A 222 -29.96 -8.43 -5.18
CA ARG A 222 -30.74 -7.56 -6.07
C ARG A 222 -30.91 -6.15 -5.50
N THR A 223 -31.20 -6.01 -4.19
CA THR A 223 -31.33 -4.69 -3.57
C THR A 223 -30.01 -3.92 -3.55
N LEU A 224 -28.88 -4.60 -3.34
CA LEU A 224 -27.56 -3.97 -3.44
C LEU A 224 -27.25 -3.53 -4.87
N ASP A 225 -27.60 -4.34 -5.87
CA ASP A 225 -27.40 -3.99 -7.28
C ASP A 225 -28.28 -2.79 -7.70
N GLU A 226 -29.57 -2.81 -7.34
CA GLU A 226 -30.49 -1.69 -7.62
C GLU A 226 -29.98 -0.38 -6.98
N LYS A 227 -29.55 -0.42 -5.72
CA LYS A 227 -28.96 0.76 -5.08
C LYS A 227 -27.63 1.18 -5.72
N TYR A 228 -26.79 0.24 -6.16
CA TYR A 228 -25.54 0.55 -6.88
C TYR A 228 -25.82 1.25 -8.21
N ARG A 229 -26.80 0.78 -8.98
CA ARG A 229 -27.23 1.39 -10.23
C ARG A 229 -27.73 2.81 -10.03
N VAL A 230 -28.60 3.01 -9.04
CA VAL A 230 -29.24 4.32 -8.78
C VAL A 230 -28.27 5.33 -8.17
N GLN A 231 -27.33 4.91 -7.32
CA GLN A 231 -26.47 5.85 -6.58
C GLN A 231 -25.08 6.03 -7.20
N VAL A 232 -24.51 4.98 -7.82
CA VAL A 232 -23.11 4.98 -8.28
C VAL A 232 -23.02 5.07 -9.81
N LEU A 233 -23.76 4.24 -10.55
CA LEU A 233 -23.71 4.24 -12.03
C LEU A 233 -24.34 5.49 -12.65
N SER A 234 -25.33 6.09 -11.99
CA SER A 234 -25.94 7.37 -12.37
C SER A 234 -24.95 8.55 -12.33
N HIS A 235 -23.84 8.43 -11.60
CA HIS A 235 -22.86 9.51 -11.39
C HIS A 235 -21.48 9.13 -11.95
N PRO A 236 -21.24 9.30 -13.27
CA PRO A 236 -19.95 8.94 -13.90
C PRO A 236 -18.75 9.67 -13.29
N GLU A 237 -18.98 10.83 -12.69
CA GLU A 237 -17.99 11.66 -11.98
C GLU A 237 -17.30 10.90 -10.83
N VAL A 238 -18.01 9.99 -10.17
CA VAL A 238 -17.46 9.18 -9.06
C VAL A 238 -16.32 8.27 -9.56
N PHE A 239 -16.45 7.71 -10.76
CA PHE A 239 -15.41 6.87 -11.36
C PHE A 239 -14.19 7.68 -11.80
N ILE A 240 -14.42 8.90 -12.30
CA ILE A 240 -13.36 9.84 -12.65
C ILE A 240 -12.54 10.20 -11.40
N LYS A 241 -13.21 10.62 -10.31
CA LYS A 241 -12.56 10.89 -9.02
C LYS A 241 -11.72 9.72 -8.52
N ARG A 242 -12.27 8.50 -8.57
CA ARG A 242 -11.56 7.30 -8.11
C ARG A 242 -10.30 7.03 -8.92
N LYS A 243 -10.36 7.15 -10.25
CA LYS A 243 -9.20 6.95 -11.13
C LYS A 243 -8.11 8.00 -10.89
N ILE A 244 -8.49 9.28 -10.78
CA ILE A 244 -7.55 10.37 -10.51
C ILE A 244 -6.91 10.20 -9.13
N ARG A 245 -7.70 9.88 -8.11
CA ARG A 245 -7.20 9.59 -6.76
C ARG A 245 -6.21 8.43 -6.76
N LEU A 246 -6.54 7.33 -7.43
CA LEU A 246 -5.65 6.16 -7.53
C LEU A 246 -4.34 6.53 -8.24
N ALA A 247 -4.41 7.26 -9.35
CA ALA A 247 -3.22 7.69 -10.07
C ALA A 247 -2.29 8.55 -9.21
N PHE A 248 -2.83 9.52 -8.47
CA PHE A 248 -2.04 10.37 -7.58
C PHE A 248 -1.48 9.62 -6.37
N ILE A 249 -2.20 8.63 -5.83
CA ILE A 249 -1.66 7.77 -4.77
C ILE A 249 -0.49 6.94 -5.32
N LEU A 250 -0.63 6.33 -6.50
CA LEU A 250 0.45 5.55 -7.13
C LEU A 250 1.68 6.41 -7.42
N MET A 251 1.49 7.63 -7.92
CA MET A 251 2.58 8.57 -8.13
C MET A 251 3.23 8.99 -6.81
N GLY A 252 2.44 9.29 -5.77
CA GLY A 252 2.96 9.68 -4.46
C GLY A 252 3.77 8.56 -3.80
N VAL A 253 3.25 7.33 -3.79
CA VAL A 253 3.99 6.15 -3.31
C VAL A 253 5.23 5.91 -4.16
N GLY A 254 5.12 6.06 -5.49
CA GLY A 254 6.25 5.99 -6.40
C GLY A 254 7.36 7.01 -6.07
N THR A 255 7.01 8.26 -5.75
CA THR A 255 7.99 9.28 -5.34
C THR A 255 8.65 8.98 -4.00
N VAL A 256 7.98 8.31 -3.07
CA VAL A 256 8.59 7.86 -1.82
C VAL A 256 9.55 6.69 -2.07
N LEU A 257 9.22 5.78 -2.98
CA LEU A 257 10.11 4.65 -3.34
C LEU A 257 11.33 5.08 -4.17
N LEU A 258 11.34 6.29 -4.71
CA LEU A 258 12.51 6.89 -5.36
C LEU A 258 13.47 7.52 -4.35
N THR A 259 13.18 7.48 -3.04
CA THR A 259 14.12 7.96 -2.03
C THR A 259 15.26 6.97 -1.86
N ASP A 260 16.50 7.41 -1.99
CA ASP A 260 17.65 6.53 -1.89
C ASP A 260 17.92 6.20 -0.42
N PHE A 261 17.54 4.98 -0.02
CA PHE A 261 17.89 4.42 1.28
C PHE A 261 18.93 3.31 1.09
N SER A 262 20.21 3.69 1.05
CA SER A 262 21.30 2.76 0.85
C SER A 262 21.83 2.19 2.17
N VAL A 263 21.78 0.87 2.34
CA VAL A 263 22.43 0.14 3.45
C VAL A 263 23.49 -0.78 2.85
N SER A 264 24.72 -0.73 3.36
CA SER A 264 25.86 -1.48 2.81
C SER A 264 26.06 -1.26 1.30
N HIS A 265 25.85 -0.01 0.85
CA HIS A 265 25.93 0.42 -0.55
C HIS A 265 24.88 -0.17 -1.52
N ILE A 266 23.90 -0.94 -1.01
CA ILE A 266 22.75 -1.43 -1.78
C ILE A 266 21.55 -0.51 -1.49
N ASN A 267 20.91 0.03 -2.53
CA ASN A 267 19.66 0.78 -2.35
C ASN A 267 18.51 -0.20 -2.01
N LEU A 268 17.86 0.00 -0.85
CA LEU A 268 16.80 -0.86 -0.33
C LEU A 268 15.45 -0.62 -1.03
N LEU A 269 15.23 0.59 -1.54
CA LEU A 269 14.04 0.97 -2.28
C LEU A 269 14.43 1.01 -3.76
N PRO A 270 14.13 -0.04 -4.55
CA PRO A 270 14.57 -0.04 -5.94
C PRO A 270 13.83 1.06 -6.69
N ASP A 271 14.57 2.02 -7.26
CA ASP A 271 14.03 3.10 -8.08
C ASP A 271 13.17 2.58 -9.24
N THR A 272 13.41 1.34 -9.67
CA THR A 272 12.61 0.61 -10.66
C THR A 272 11.15 0.47 -10.25
N VAL A 273 10.91 0.12 -8.99
CA VAL A 273 9.57 -0.06 -8.42
C VAL A 273 8.90 1.30 -8.30
N GLY A 274 9.64 2.32 -7.84
CA GLY A 274 9.16 3.70 -7.79
C GLY A 274 8.75 4.23 -9.17
N ALA A 275 9.63 4.10 -10.16
CA ALA A 275 9.38 4.50 -11.55
C ALA A 275 8.22 3.71 -12.19
N GLY A 276 8.12 2.40 -11.91
CA GLY A 276 7.01 1.56 -12.37
C GLY A 276 5.66 2.00 -11.81
N LEU A 277 5.58 2.39 -10.53
CA LEU A 277 4.35 2.94 -9.95
C LEU A 277 3.98 4.29 -10.57
N ILE A 278 4.95 5.16 -10.83
CA ILE A 278 4.72 6.44 -11.52
C ILE A 278 4.21 6.19 -12.95
N LEU A 279 4.78 5.21 -13.67
CA LEU A 279 4.32 4.81 -15.00
C LEU A 279 2.87 4.34 -14.97
N CYS A 280 2.50 3.47 -14.03
CA CYS A 280 1.13 3.01 -13.82
C CYS A 280 0.18 4.19 -13.53
N GLY A 281 0.60 5.13 -12.67
CA GLY A 281 -0.13 6.35 -12.39
C GLY A 281 -0.34 7.21 -13.65
N CYS A 282 0.69 7.40 -14.46
CA CYS A 282 0.61 8.17 -15.71
C CYS A 282 -0.32 7.50 -16.73
N ALA A 283 -0.26 6.16 -16.84
CA ALA A 283 -1.12 5.39 -17.72
C ALA A 283 -2.61 5.51 -17.32
N LEU A 284 -2.92 5.56 -16.03
CA LEU A 284 -4.29 5.80 -15.52
C LEU A 284 -4.82 7.20 -15.87
N LEU A 285 -3.93 8.19 -16.03
CA LEU A 285 -4.27 9.56 -16.43
C LEU A 285 -4.28 9.79 -17.95
N ARG A 286 -4.06 8.74 -18.76
CA ARG A 286 -4.18 8.76 -20.22
C ARG A 286 -5.46 9.43 -20.75
N PRO A 287 -6.67 9.12 -20.26
CA PRO A 287 -7.89 9.74 -20.80
C PRO A 287 -8.05 11.21 -20.39
N TYR A 288 -7.27 11.68 -19.41
CA TYR A 288 -7.42 13.02 -18.81
C TYR A 288 -6.30 13.99 -19.19
N SER A 289 -5.31 13.56 -19.97
CA SER A 289 -4.23 14.44 -20.43
C SER A 289 -3.85 14.13 -21.87
N CYS A 290 -3.57 15.15 -22.66
CA CYS A 290 -3.04 14.96 -24.02
C CYS A 290 -1.53 14.69 -24.01
N ARG A 291 -0.84 15.06 -22.93
CA ARG A 291 0.62 14.93 -22.78
C ARG A 291 1.07 13.64 -22.08
N PHE A 292 0.17 12.67 -21.86
CA PHE A 292 0.49 11.42 -21.16
C PHE A 292 1.60 10.62 -21.83
N LYS A 293 1.70 10.65 -23.18
CA LYS A 293 2.65 9.83 -23.93
C LYS A 293 4.09 10.11 -23.51
N GLY A 294 4.47 11.40 -23.42
CA GLY A 294 5.83 11.80 -23.05
C GLY A 294 6.21 11.40 -21.62
N ALA A 295 5.26 11.53 -20.67
CA ALA A 295 5.47 11.12 -19.29
C ALA A 295 5.59 9.59 -19.15
N VAL A 296 4.73 8.82 -19.83
CA VAL A 296 4.79 7.35 -19.84
C VAL A 296 6.08 6.84 -20.48
N THR A 297 6.50 7.42 -21.60
CA THR A 297 7.76 7.02 -22.25
C THR A 297 8.97 7.35 -21.39
N ALA A 298 9.03 8.54 -20.79
CA ALA A 298 10.15 8.93 -19.95
C ALA A 298 10.23 8.07 -18.67
N ALA A 299 9.09 7.79 -18.02
CA ALA A 299 9.03 6.90 -16.86
C ALA A 299 9.41 5.45 -17.23
N GLY A 300 9.01 4.98 -18.42
CA GLY A 300 9.36 3.65 -18.90
C GLY A 300 10.85 3.48 -19.17
N ILE A 301 11.46 4.46 -19.85
CA ILE A 301 12.91 4.48 -20.11
C ILE A 301 13.69 4.52 -18.80
N TYR A 302 13.29 5.39 -17.87
CA TYR A 302 13.92 5.48 -16.56
C TYR A 302 13.80 4.18 -15.76
N ALA A 303 12.62 3.54 -15.74
CA ALA A 303 12.41 2.28 -15.02
C ALA A 303 13.26 1.12 -15.55
N VAL A 304 13.43 1.03 -16.88
CA VAL A 304 14.29 0.00 -17.50
C VAL A 304 15.77 0.29 -17.22
N PHE A 305 16.17 1.56 -17.34
CA PHE A 305 17.54 1.97 -17.06
C PHE A 305 17.94 1.74 -15.60
N SER A 306 17.09 2.13 -14.65
CA SER A 306 17.34 1.92 -13.22
C SER A 306 17.39 0.44 -12.86
N ALA A 307 16.69 -0.44 -13.58
CA ALA A 307 16.76 -1.88 -13.37
C ALA A 307 18.10 -2.46 -13.81
N GLY A 308 18.58 -2.04 -14.98
CA GLY A 308 19.91 -2.40 -15.47
C GLY A 308 21.01 -1.89 -14.54
N PHE A 309 20.92 -0.64 -14.11
CA PHE A 309 21.88 -0.04 -13.17
C PHE A 309 21.90 -0.75 -11.82
N TYR A 310 20.73 -1.04 -11.25
CA TYR A 310 20.61 -1.79 -9.99
C TYR A 310 21.23 -3.18 -10.09
N ALA A 311 20.94 -3.92 -11.17
CA ALA A 311 21.50 -5.25 -11.40
C ALA A 311 23.04 -5.22 -11.55
N TYR A 312 23.57 -4.21 -12.26
CA TYR A 312 25.01 -4.03 -12.41
C TYR A 312 25.69 -3.70 -11.07
N ASN A 313 25.10 -2.79 -10.28
CA ASN A 313 25.64 -2.43 -8.97
C ASN A 313 25.57 -3.64 -8.00
N LEU A 314 24.48 -4.40 -8.02
CA LEU A 314 24.36 -5.63 -7.23
C LEU A 314 25.42 -6.67 -7.61
N TRP A 315 25.66 -6.87 -8.92
CA TRP A 315 26.72 -7.76 -9.39
C TRP A 315 28.11 -7.32 -8.91
N PHE A 316 28.40 -6.02 -8.96
CA PHE A 316 29.67 -5.46 -8.49
C PHE A 316 29.87 -5.73 -6.99
N ILE A 317 28.85 -5.44 -6.17
CA ILE A 317 28.86 -5.64 -4.72
C ILE A 317 29.01 -7.13 -4.37
N LEU A 318 28.28 -8.03 -5.04
CA LEU A 318 28.38 -9.47 -4.80
C LEU A 318 29.76 -10.04 -5.18
N ARG A 319 30.44 -9.45 -6.18
CA ARG A 319 31.75 -9.92 -6.65
C ARG A 319 32.92 -9.39 -5.85
N TYR A 320 32.88 -8.12 -5.46
CA TYR A 320 34.02 -7.41 -4.85
C TYR A 320 33.76 -6.96 -3.40
N GLY A 321 32.55 -7.19 -2.87
CA GLY A 321 32.16 -6.85 -1.51
C GLY A 321 31.82 -5.36 -1.37
N GLU A 322 32.84 -4.52 -1.32
CA GLU A 322 32.68 -3.07 -1.09
C GLU A 322 33.21 -2.23 -2.26
N PRO A 323 32.61 -1.06 -2.55
CA PRO A 323 33.13 -0.06 -3.49
C PRO A 323 34.60 0.32 -3.24
N ARG A 324 35.06 0.23 -2.00
CA ARG A 324 36.46 0.48 -1.61
C ARG A 324 37.44 -0.53 -2.22
N ALA A 325 36.99 -1.73 -2.60
CA ALA A 325 37.81 -2.72 -3.29
C ALA A 325 38.41 -2.17 -4.60
N ALA A 326 37.77 -1.15 -5.20
CA ALA A 326 38.29 -0.44 -6.37
C ALA A 326 39.64 0.26 -6.13
N MET A 327 39.99 0.60 -4.88
CA MET A 327 41.31 1.17 -4.54
C MET A 327 42.39 0.11 -4.33
N HIS A 328 41.99 -1.15 -4.08
CA HIS A 328 42.90 -2.21 -3.69
C HIS A 328 43.26 -3.14 -4.85
N THR A 329 42.41 -3.24 -5.88
CA THR A 329 42.61 -4.13 -7.02
C THR A 329 42.24 -3.47 -8.34
N GLU A 330 43.10 -3.65 -9.35
CA GLU A 330 42.92 -3.06 -10.68
C GLU A 330 41.66 -3.61 -11.39
N ALA A 331 41.32 -4.88 -11.15
CA ALA A 331 40.11 -5.50 -11.68
C ALA A 331 38.82 -4.87 -11.11
N ALA A 332 38.79 -4.54 -9.81
CA ALA A 332 37.66 -3.86 -9.20
C ALA A 332 37.57 -2.40 -9.67
N TYR A 333 38.70 -1.71 -9.87
CA TYR A 333 38.72 -0.35 -10.43
C TYR A 333 38.07 -0.29 -11.82
N ARG A 334 38.48 -1.18 -12.73
CA ARG A 334 37.92 -1.26 -14.09
C ARG A 334 36.42 -1.58 -14.09
N ALA A 335 35.97 -2.43 -13.17
CA ALA A 335 34.55 -2.75 -13.02
C ALA A 335 33.73 -1.61 -12.38
N TYR A 336 34.37 -0.72 -11.62
CA TYR A 336 33.73 0.42 -10.95
C TYR A 336 33.55 1.63 -11.88
N LEU A 337 34.48 1.89 -12.81
CA LEU A 337 34.44 3.05 -13.72
C LEU A 337 33.10 3.31 -14.43
N PRO A 338 32.33 2.29 -14.88
CA PRO A 338 31.02 2.50 -15.49
C PRO A 338 29.95 3.00 -14.51
N ILE A 339 30.09 2.79 -13.20
CA ILE A 339 29.04 3.09 -12.19
C ILE A 339 28.76 4.60 -12.12
N PRO A 340 29.75 5.51 -11.95
CA PRO A 340 29.49 6.95 -11.96
C PRO A 340 28.91 7.44 -13.29
N VAL A 341 29.33 6.86 -14.42
CA VAL A 341 28.82 7.22 -15.76
C VAL A 341 27.34 6.85 -15.89
N PHE A 342 26.96 5.64 -15.46
CA PHE A 342 25.56 5.24 -15.44
C PHE A 342 24.73 6.05 -14.44
N SER A 343 25.31 6.45 -13.30
CA SER A 343 24.64 7.37 -12.36
C SER A 343 24.33 8.73 -13.00
N CYS A 344 25.27 9.32 -13.74
CA CYS A 344 25.04 10.56 -14.51
C CYS A 344 23.93 10.39 -15.56
N ILE A 345 23.94 9.29 -16.31
CA ILE A 345 22.87 9.01 -17.30
C ILE A 345 21.52 8.85 -16.60
N GLY A 346 21.49 8.12 -15.47
CA GLY A 346 20.31 7.93 -14.64
C GLY A 346 19.75 9.25 -14.11
N ALA A 347 20.61 10.14 -13.62
CA ALA A 347 20.25 11.48 -13.17
C ALA A 347 19.58 12.31 -14.28
N VAL A 348 20.13 12.29 -15.51
CA VAL A 348 19.54 13.00 -16.66
C VAL A 348 18.18 12.42 -17.02
N LEU A 349 18.05 11.09 -17.06
CA LEU A 349 16.78 10.41 -17.35
C LEU A 349 15.72 10.68 -16.28
N PHE A 350 16.13 10.74 -15.01
CA PHE A 350 15.26 11.09 -13.89
C PHE A 350 14.72 12.52 -14.01
N LEU A 351 15.59 13.49 -14.30
CA LEU A 351 15.18 14.88 -14.51
C LEU A 351 14.26 15.05 -15.71
N LEU A 352 14.53 14.31 -16.81
CA LEU A 352 13.65 14.25 -17.97
C LEU A 352 12.26 13.70 -17.59
N MET A 353 12.21 12.62 -16.80
CA MET A 353 10.97 12.03 -16.29
C MET A 353 10.19 13.05 -15.44
N LEU A 354 10.84 13.71 -14.48
CA LEU A 354 10.20 14.74 -13.64
C LEU A 354 9.63 15.89 -14.46
N TRP A 355 10.37 16.36 -15.47
CA TRP A 355 9.93 17.44 -16.34
C TRP A 355 8.72 17.05 -17.20
N MET A 356 8.72 15.85 -17.78
CA MET A 356 7.57 15.33 -18.54
C MET A 356 6.35 15.12 -17.64
N LEU A 357 6.57 14.63 -16.41
CA LEU A 357 5.53 14.48 -15.40
C LEU A 357 4.90 15.82 -15.03
N ALA A 358 5.71 16.87 -14.79
CA ALA A 358 5.22 18.21 -14.51
C ALA A 358 4.37 18.76 -15.67
N ARG A 359 4.81 18.59 -16.92
CA ARG A 359 4.04 19.03 -18.09
C ARG A 359 2.69 18.33 -18.20
N MET A 360 2.62 17.05 -17.84
CA MET A 360 1.37 16.30 -17.80
C MET A 360 0.47 16.78 -16.66
N LEU A 361 1.02 16.98 -15.45
CA LEU A 361 0.27 17.50 -14.31
C LEU A 361 -0.28 18.91 -14.57
N CYS A 362 0.49 19.80 -15.20
CA CYS A 362 0.01 21.12 -15.61
C CYS A 362 -1.13 21.04 -16.64
N ASP A 363 -1.11 20.08 -17.58
CA ASP A 363 -2.21 19.85 -18.52
C ASP A 363 -3.48 19.37 -17.78
N VAL A 364 -3.34 18.50 -16.78
CA VAL A 364 -4.45 18.07 -15.92
C VAL A 364 -5.00 19.25 -15.11
N ILE A 365 -4.14 20.07 -14.50
CA ILE A 365 -4.54 21.28 -13.76
C ILE A 365 -5.32 22.24 -14.66
N HIS A 366 -4.84 22.51 -15.88
CA HIS A 366 -5.53 23.43 -16.78
C HIS A 366 -6.91 22.94 -17.23
N ARG A 367 -7.15 21.63 -17.27
CA ARG A 367 -8.43 21.05 -17.70
C ARG A 367 -9.42 20.83 -16.56
N TYR A 368 -8.93 20.42 -15.39
CA TYR A 368 -9.76 19.91 -14.29
C TYR A 368 -9.63 20.69 -12.97
N ALA A 369 -8.76 21.71 -12.88
CA ALA A 369 -8.71 22.55 -11.68
C ALA A 369 -9.57 23.82 -11.83
N GLY A 370 -10.27 24.17 -10.76
CA GLY A 370 -10.86 25.50 -10.57
C GLY A 370 -12.37 25.62 -10.79
N TYR A 371 -13.19 24.68 -10.32
CA TYR A 371 -14.60 25.00 -10.09
C TYR A 371 -14.84 25.08 -8.58
N THR A 372 -14.93 26.31 -8.08
CA THR A 372 -15.11 26.62 -6.66
C THR A 372 -16.55 27.12 -6.46
N MET A 373 -17.26 26.68 -5.41
CA MET A 373 -18.56 27.27 -5.00
C MET A 373 -18.49 28.80 -4.77
N LEU A 374 -17.29 29.37 -4.70
CA LEU A 374 -17.00 30.80 -4.71
C LEU A 374 -17.24 31.49 -6.06
N ILE A 375 -17.48 30.76 -7.16
CA ILE A 375 -17.78 31.31 -8.48
C ILE A 375 -19.14 32.01 -8.49
N GLU A 376 -20.11 31.56 -7.69
CA GLU A 376 -21.43 32.22 -7.56
C GLU A 376 -21.36 33.58 -6.84
N THR A 377 -20.29 33.84 -6.08
CA THR A 377 -20.14 35.07 -5.27
C THR A 377 -19.01 36.00 -5.75
N ALA A 378 -18.29 35.64 -6.81
CA ALA A 378 -17.15 36.40 -7.32
C ALA A 378 -17.55 37.33 -8.47
N ARG A 379 -17.10 38.60 -8.41
CA ARG A 379 -17.25 39.59 -9.50
C ARG A 379 -16.61 39.15 -10.81
N ASP A 380 -15.48 38.42 -10.75
CA ASP A 380 -14.78 37.84 -11.92
C ASP A 380 -14.35 36.38 -11.63
N PRO A 381 -15.19 35.39 -11.93
CA PRO A 381 -14.89 33.99 -11.63
C PRO A 381 -13.73 33.44 -12.45
N GLU A 382 -13.57 33.87 -13.71
CA GLU A 382 -12.50 33.38 -14.58
C GLU A 382 -11.10 33.77 -14.10
N GLU A 383 -10.95 34.96 -13.52
CA GLU A 383 -9.66 35.45 -13.05
C GLU A 383 -9.19 34.66 -11.82
N LYS A 384 -10.12 34.35 -10.89
CA LYS A 384 -9.84 33.51 -9.73
C LYS A 384 -9.45 32.08 -10.14
N VAL A 385 -10.12 31.50 -11.13
CA VAL A 385 -9.78 30.18 -11.68
C VAL A 385 -8.40 30.17 -12.32
N ARG A 386 -8.06 31.22 -13.09
CA ARG A 386 -6.72 31.39 -13.68
C ARG A 386 -5.66 31.55 -12.59
N ALA A 387 -5.93 32.28 -11.52
CA ALA A 387 -5.01 32.46 -10.40
C ALA A 387 -4.71 31.13 -9.68
N VAL A 388 -5.73 30.33 -9.37
CA VAL A 388 -5.57 29.01 -8.74
C VAL A 388 -4.76 28.06 -9.64
N ARG A 389 -5.06 28.02 -10.95
CA ARG A 389 -4.29 27.21 -11.91
C ARG A 389 -2.83 27.63 -11.98
N ARG A 390 -2.55 28.95 -12.02
CA ARG A 390 -1.17 29.47 -12.00
C ARG A 390 -0.44 29.06 -10.73
N GLN A 391 -1.06 29.21 -9.56
CA GLN A 391 -0.48 28.82 -8.28
C GLN A 391 -0.14 27.32 -8.23
N LEU A 392 -1.04 26.45 -8.67
CA LEU A 392 -0.79 25.01 -8.73
C LEU A 392 0.33 24.65 -9.71
N CYS A 393 0.35 25.26 -10.90
CA CYS A 393 1.42 25.06 -11.87
C CYS A 393 2.79 25.53 -11.31
N THR A 394 2.84 26.66 -10.60
CA THR A 394 4.08 27.12 -9.95
C THR A 394 4.54 26.16 -8.85
N LEU A 395 3.62 25.58 -8.08
CA LEU A 395 3.95 24.58 -7.06
C LEU A 395 4.50 23.30 -7.68
N VAL A 396 3.93 22.83 -8.79
CA VAL A 396 4.45 21.67 -9.54
C VAL A 396 5.87 21.94 -10.04
N MET A 397 6.11 23.10 -10.65
CA MET A 397 7.44 23.46 -11.17
C MET A 397 8.46 23.63 -10.04
N ALA A 398 8.08 24.26 -8.93
CA ALA A 398 8.94 24.38 -7.75
C ALA A 398 9.29 23.00 -7.18
N CYS A 399 8.33 22.08 -7.12
CA CYS A 399 8.57 20.71 -6.67
C CYS A 399 9.59 19.97 -7.54
N MET A 400 9.51 20.11 -8.87
CA MET A 400 10.50 19.51 -9.76
C MET A 400 11.87 20.18 -9.61
N GLY A 401 11.91 21.50 -9.36
CA GLY A 401 13.15 22.22 -9.06
C GLY A 401 13.85 21.69 -7.81
N CYS A 402 13.09 21.36 -6.76
CA CYS A 402 13.64 20.72 -5.55
C CYS A 402 14.26 19.35 -5.84
N GLY A 403 13.79 18.63 -6.87
CA GLY A 403 14.35 17.33 -7.30
C GLY A 403 15.77 17.41 -7.87
N LEU A 404 16.30 18.60 -8.19
CA LEU A 404 17.69 18.77 -8.63
C LEU A 404 18.71 18.56 -7.50
N LEU A 405 18.36 18.94 -6.27
CA LEU A 405 19.27 18.89 -5.12
C LEU A 405 19.64 17.44 -4.72
N PRO A 406 18.68 16.50 -4.57
CA PRO A 406 19.03 15.12 -4.29
C PRO A 406 19.81 14.44 -5.42
N VAL A 407 19.47 14.77 -6.68
CA VAL A 407 20.19 14.24 -7.85
C VAL A 407 21.66 14.69 -7.85
N ALA A 408 21.92 15.97 -7.59
CA ALA A 408 23.28 16.49 -7.50
C ALA A 408 24.07 15.84 -6.35
N ALA A 409 23.43 15.66 -5.18
CA ALA A 409 24.02 14.97 -4.04
C ALA A 409 24.32 13.48 -4.34
N GLY A 410 23.44 12.81 -5.10
CA GLY A 410 23.61 11.41 -5.49
C GLY A 410 24.77 11.19 -6.45
N VAL A 411 24.87 12.01 -7.50
CA VAL A 411 26.01 11.97 -8.42
C VAL A 411 27.31 12.25 -7.67
N LEU A 412 27.34 13.27 -6.81
CA LEU A 412 28.52 13.60 -6.01
C LEU A 412 28.93 12.44 -5.10
N TYR A 413 27.96 11.74 -4.49
CA TYR A 413 28.23 10.57 -3.67
C TYR A 413 28.87 9.43 -4.48
N ASP A 414 28.32 9.08 -5.64
CA ASP A 414 28.85 7.99 -6.46
C ASP A 414 30.25 8.30 -7.00
N PHE A 415 30.60 9.56 -7.25
CA PHE A 415 31.97 9.95 -7.61
C PHE A 415 32.97 9.88 -6.45
N THR A 416 32.49 10.12 -5.22
CA THR A 416 33.35 10.27 -4.04
C THR A 416 33.42 9.00 -3.19
N GLN A 417 32.53 8.04 -3.44
CA GLN A 417 32.42 6.77 -2.73
C GLN A 417 33.74 5.97 -2.58
N PRO A 418 34.62 5.86 -3.59
CA PRO A 418 35.88 5.13 -3.43
C PRO A 418 36.95 5.95 -2.71
N TYR A 419 36.76 7.26 -2.55
CA TYR A 419 37.69 8.22 -1.92
C TYR A 419 37.26 8.67 -0.50
N LEU A 420 36.25 8.02 0.09
CA LEU A 420 35.68 8.30 1.42
C LEU A 420 36.69 8.08 2.57
N LEU A 421 37.69 8.97 2.68
CA LEU A 421 38.68 9.05 3.78
C LEU A 421 38.41 10.25 4.73
N ASN A 422 37.52 11.17 4.35
CA ASN A 422 37.25 12.41 5.09
C ASN A 422 35.83 12.41 5.71
N SER A 423 35.74 12.82 6.98
CA SER A 423 34.53 12.87 7.83
C SER A 423 33.33 13.67 7.26
N PHE A 424 33.55 14.52 6.27
CA PHE A 424 32.49 15.27 5.58
C PHE A 424 31.73 14.40 4.56
N PHE A 425 32.44 13.59 3.78
CA PHE A 425 31.84 12.79 2.70
C PHE A 425 31.06 11.58 3.27
N GLU A 426 31.40 11.11 4.47
CA GLU A 426 30.61 10.09 5.20
C GLU A 426 29.18 10.54 5.53
N ARG A 427 28.92 11.86 5.58
CA ARG A 427 27.60 12.44 5.87
C ARG A 427 26.75 12.68 4.61
N LEU A 428 27.32 12.55 3.41
CA LEU A 428 26.59 12.76 2.15
C LEU A 428 25.41 11.81 1.93
N PRO A 429 25.48 10.50 2.27
CA PRO A 429 24.31 9.62 2.18
C PRO A 429 23.14 10.10 3.03
N PHE A 430 23.44 10.58 4.24
CA PHE A 430 22.43 11.12 5.15
C PHE A 430 21.83 12.43 4.60
N LEU A 431 22.66 13.33 4.05
CA LEU A 431 22.19 14.55 3.41
C LEU A 431 21.31 14.25 2.19
N ARG A 432 21.71 13.32 1.32
CA ARG A 432 20.94 12.84 0.16
C ARG A 432 19.58 12.31 0.61
N PHE A 433 19.56 11.42 1.61
CA PHE A 433 18.33 10.87 2.17
C PHE A 433 17.38 11.96 2.70
N VAL A 434 17.90 12.96 3.44
CA VAL A 434 17.06 14.08 3.93
C VAL A 434 16.50 14.92 2.78
N LEU A 435 17.29 15.16 1.72
CA LEU A 435 16.83 15.88 0.53
C LEU A 435 15.76 15.09 -0.23
N ASP A 436 15.95 13.78 -0.38
CA ASP A 436 15.00 12.85 -1.01
C ASP A 436 13.67 12.79 -0.26
N VAL A 437 13.71 12.65 1.07
CA VAL A 437 12.51 12.66 1.92
C VAL A 437 11.77 14.00 1.83
N SER A 438 12.53 15.11 1.79
CA SER A 438 11.96 16.46 1.64
C SER A 438 11.27 16.61 0.27
N PHE A 439 11.91 16.16 -0.80
CA PHE A 439 11.34 16.14 -2.15
C PHE A 439 10.09 15.27 -2.22
N ALA A 440 10.14 14.03 -1.72
CA ALA A 440 9.01 13.11 -1.74
C ALA A 440 7.81 13.64 -0.92
N SER A 441 8.08 14.28 0.22
CA SER A 441 7.05 14.93 1.05
C SER A 441 6.40 16.09 0.31
N PHE A 442 7.20 16.93 -0.36
CA PHE A 442 6.69 18.05 -1.13
C PHE A 442 5.90 17.58 -2.37
N ALA A 443 6.37 16.55 -3.07
CA ALA A 443 5.67 15.93 -4.20
C ALA A 443 4.31 15.37 -3.77
N CYS A 444 4.25 14.66 -2.64
CA CYS A 444 3.00 14.16 -2.07
C CYS A 444 2.04 15.30 -1.71
N TYR A 445 2.54 16.39 -1.14
CA TYR A 445 1.76 17.58 -0.83
C TYR A 445 1.16 18.24 -2.09
N VAL A 446 1.96 18.40 -3.15
CA VAL A 446 1.50 18.97 -4.43
C VAL A 446 0.43 18.09 -5.08
N LEU A 447 0.65 16.76 -5.14
CA LEU A 447 -0.35 15.82 -5.66
C LEU A 447 -1.64 15.84 -4.84
N TYR A 448 -1.54 15.96 -3.51
CA TYR A 448 -2.70 16.10 -2.63
C TYR A 448 -3.48 17.39 -2.90
N ARG A 449 -2.79 18.53 -3.10
CA ARG A 449 -3.41 19.82 -3.43
C ARG A 449 -4.14 19.76 -4.77
N ILE A 450 -3.50 19.22 -5.81
CA ILE A 450 -4.13 19.05 -7.13
C ILE A 450 -5.38 18.17 -6.99
N ARG A 451 -5.27 17.07 -6.24
CA ARG A 451 -6.40 16.17 -5.99
C ARG A 451 -7.57 16.88 -5.33
N GLN A 452 -7.31 17.70 -4.30
CA GLN A 452 -8.37 18.43 -3.59
C GLN A 452 -9.15 19.31 -4.57
N GLU A 453 -8.46 20.08 -5.40
CA GLU A 453 -9.07 20.99 -6.38
C GLU A 453 -9.90 20.25 -7.44
N VAL A 454 -9.41 19.09 -7.91
CA VAL A 454 -10.19 18.22 -8.81
C VAL A 454 -11.41 17.63 -8.09
N GLU A 455 -11.28 17.22 -6.82
CA GLU A 455 -12.41 16.69 -6.05
C GLU A 455 -13.49 17.76 -5.76
N TYR A 456 -13.08 19.02 -5.57
CA TYR A 456 -13.99 20.16 -5.40
C TYR A 456 -14.84 20.42 -6.64
N GLN A 457 -14.29 20.26 -7.85
CA GLN A 457 -15.03 20.48 -9.10
C GLN A 457 -16.30 19.63 -9.18
N TYR A 458 -16.24 18.42 -8.64
CA TYR A 458 -17.30 17.43 -8.75
C TYR A 458 -18.09 17.26 -7.43
N ARG A 459 -17.96 18.17 -6.45
CA ARG A 459 -18.70 18.11 -5.17
C ARG A 459 -20.16 18.56 -5.29
N THR A 460 -20.59 19.06 -6.44
CA THR A 460 -21.94 19.57 -6.71
C THR A 460 -22.92 18.51 -7.22
N VAL A 461 -22.76 17.24 -6.81
CA VAL A 461 -23.77 16.20 -7.02
C VAL A 461 -24.02 15.41 -5.75
#